data_AF-A0A4Y2RDU5-F1
#
_entry.id   AF-A0A4Y2RDU5-F1
#
_cell.length_a   1.000
_cell.length_b   1.000
_cell.length_c   1.000
_cell.angle_alpha   90.00
_cell.angle_beta   90.00
_cell.angle_gamma   90.00
#
_symmetry.space_group_name_H-M   'P 1'
#
loop_
_entity.id
_entity.type
_entity.pdbx_description
1 polymer ?
#
loop_
_entity_poly.entity_id
_entity_poly.type
_entity_poly.pdbx_seq_one_letter_code
_entity_poly.pdbx_strand_id
1 'polypeptide(L)'
;MRHPLWGPEVKDHRSGDEGLPFVDFIIKHSLNIWNYPNSDPTFDTTRAKSWIDVTVAFAALDFAAHTWHVTTRTLSDHNYLEYNLGELDVTERIPRYNLNKFRLNKVAQKIANIKSTLLDQLDRSVSPEDLDRFLLVLTATIQEVCATYLKYTKPRPKTVPWWDAELEMLRNEIWSIQVDGRPCTSLRESIEQIVKVLFPSDNEVLTESWDQQARRLFVESYDSANSDPHFTKTEVWSALKQSKRRKAPGLYRLPPNSYVQAYADDMVLVVCGHNESQIAEKGRAAMSIIEEWGELNNLRFSPQKTCMLPITYRRRLSLADPPVVNLYGQPFRAVGEMKYLGVIWDGGLTFHAHFKDRKVAIDTLSYRLALTV
;
A
#
# COMPACT_ATOMS: atom_id res chain seq x y z
N MET A 1 -4.94 -6.97 -11.20
CA MET A 1 -5.27 -5.55 -11.49
C MET A 1 -4.17 -4.92 -12.37
N ARG A 2 -4.21 -5.19 -13.68
CA ARG A 2 -3.39 -4.50 -14.69
C ARG A 2 -4.37 -3.86 -15.68
N HIS A 3 -4.13 -2.63 -16.12
CA HIS A 3 -4.99 -1.97 -17.10
C HIS A 3 -4.21 -0.91 -17.88
N PRO A 4 -4.50 -0.70 -19.18
CA PRO A 4 -3.82 0.30 -20.02
C PRO A 4 -3.93 1.75 -19.52
N LEU A 5 -4.86 2.03 -18.61
CA LEU A 5 -5.08 3.38 -18.07
C LEU A 5 -3.97 3.83 -17.11
N TRP A 6 -3.21 2.91 -16.51
CA TRP A 6 -2.19 3.24 -15.49
C TRP A 6 -0.87 2.48 -15.65
N GLY A 7 -0.73 1.71 -16.73
CA GLY A 7 0.48 1.00 -17.08
C GLY A 7 0.48 0.62 -18.56
N PRO A 8 1.61 0.15 -19.09
CA PRO A 8 1.77 -0.13 -20.51
C PRO A 8 0.91 -1.33 -20.93
N GLU A 9 0.48 -1.30 -22.19
CA GLU A 9 -0.26 -2.40 -22.80
C GLU A 9 0.68 -3.60 -23.03
N VAL A 10 0.50 -4.65 -22.23
CA VAL A 10 1.29 -5.90 -22.34
C VAL A 10 0.36 -7.02 -22.82
N LYS A 11 0.71 -7.67 -23.93
CA LYS A 11 0.05 -8.89 -24.40
C LYS A 11 0.43 -10.05 -23.47
N ASP A 12 -0.35 -10.28 -22.42
CA ASP A 12 -0.17 -11.36 -21.44
C ASP A 12 -1.45 -12.22 -21.39
N HIS A 13 -1.33 -13.45 -20.91
CA HIS A 13 -2.37 -14.49 -20.84
C HIS A 13 -3.39 -14.26 -19.71
N ARG A 14 -3.20 -13.21 -18.90
CA ARG A 14 -4.12 -12.85 -17.81
C ARG A 14 -5.34 -12.15 -18.39
N SER A 15 -6.53 -12.60 -18.02
CA SER A 15 -7.82 -12.04 -18.44
C SER A 15 -7.85 -10.52 -18.20
N GLY A 16 -8.12 -9.75 -19.26
CA GLY A 16 -8.15 -8.28 -19.25
C GLY A 16 -9.17 -7.66 -18.29
N ASP A 17 -10.06 -8.47 -17.71
CA ASP A 17 -11.18 -8.03 -16.90
C ASP A 17 -10.84 -7.78 -15.42
N GLU A 18 -9.65 -8.15 -14.93
CA GLU A 18 -9.26 -7.93 -13.52
C GLU A 18 -9.16 -6.46 -13.11
N GLY A 19 -9.01 -5.54 -14.09
CA GLY A 19 -8.96 -4.10 -13.85
C GLY A 19 -10.33 -3.43 -13.80
N LEU A 20 -11.36 -4.06 -14.40
CA LEU A 20 -12.66 -3.42 -14.65
C LEU A 20 -13.38 -2.97 -13.37
N PRO A 21 -13.44 -3.73 -12.26
CA PRO A 21 -14.10 -3.26 -11.04
C PRO A 21 -13.47 -1.98 -10.47
N PHE A 22 -12.16 -1.81 -10.64
CA PHE A 22 -11.47 -0.61 -10.19
C PHE A 22 -11.69 0.56 -11.16
N VAL A 23 -11.78 0.29 -12.47
CA VAL A 23 -12.19 1.29 -13.46
C VAL A 23 -13.61 1.79 -13.16
N ASP A 24 -14.55 0.89 -12.88
CA ASP A 24 -15.92 1.24 -12.49
C ASP A 24 -15.95 2.09 -11.22
N PHE A 25 -15.10 1.77 -10.23
CA PHE A 25 -14.92 2.57 -9.03
C PHE A 25 -14.43 3.99 -9.35
N ILE A 26 -13.39 4.12 -10.19
CA ILE A 26 -12.83 5.40 -10.62
C ILE A 26 -13.89 6.25 -11.32
N ILE A 27 -14.64 5.67 -12.27
CA ILE A 27 -15.71 6.35 -13.01
C ILE A 27 -16.83 6.77 -12.06
N LYS A 28 -17.30 5.85 -11.21
CA LYS A 28 -18.39 6.11 -10.25
C LYS A 28 -18.07 7.25 -9.29
N HIS A 29 -16.81 7.39 -8.90
CA HIS A 29 -16.36 8.42 -7.97
C HIS A 29 -15.76 9.65 -8.64
N SER A 30 -15.79 9.72 -9.98
CA SER A 30 -15.25 10.82 -10.78
C SER A 30 -13.80 11.16 -10.39
N LEU A 31 -12.98 10.11 -10.30
CA LEU A 31 -11.56 10.22 -10.02
C LEU A 31 -10.76 10.27 -11.32
N ASN A 32 -9.71 11.09 -11.32
CA ASN A 32 -8.73 11.19 -12.39
C ASN A 32 -7.52 10.33 -12.04
N ILE A 33 -6.98 9.61 -13.03
CA ILE A 33 -5.80 8.77 -12.88
C ILE A 33 -4.56 9.62 -13.17
N TRP A 34 -3.62 9.65 -12.24
CA TRP A 34 -2.38 10.43 -12.39
C TRP A 34 -1.23 9.61 -12.98
N ASN A 35 -1.29 8.29 -12.90
CA ASN A 35 -0.28 7.42 -13.48
C ASN A 35 -0.08 7.71 -14.97
N TYR A 36 1.17 7.91 -15.37
CA TYR A 36 1.51 7.95 -16.78
C TYR A 36 1.61 6.51 -17.32
N PRO A 37 0.84 6.10 -18.35
CA PRO A 37 0.85 4.73 -18.84
C PRO A 37 2.22 4.24 -19.31
N ASN A 38 3.09 5.15 -19.77
CA ASN A 38 4.45 4.85 -20.22
C ASN A 38 5.53 5.17 -19.16
N SER A 39 5.14 5.27 -17.88
CA SER A 39 6.10 5.46 -16.79
C SER A 39 6.97 4.23 -16.54
N ASP A 40 8.07 4.43 -15.80
CA ASP A 40 8.78 3.33 -15.17
C ASP A 40 7.85 2.48 -14.27
N PRO A 41 8.13 1.18 -14.08
CA PRO A 41 7.27 0.30 -13.28
C PRO A 41 7.20 0.75 -11.82
N THR A 42 6.01 0.76 -11.23
CA THR A 42 5.83 1.09 -9.79
C THR A 42 6.38 -0.02 -8.88
N PHE A 43 6.43 -1.24 -9.39
CA PHE A 43 7.04 -2.39 -8.74
C PHE A 43 8.11 -3.01 -9.66
N ASP A 44 9.35 -3.11 -9.18
CA ASP A 44 10.48 -3.64 -9.94
C ASP A 44 11.32 -4.58 -9.08
N THR A 45 11.56 -5.78 -9.61
CA THR A 45 12.45 -6.79 -9.03
C THR A 45 13.31 -7.40 -10.13
N THR A 46 14.34 -8.13 -9.73
CA THR A 46 15.16 -8.91 -10.67
C THR A 46 14.37 -9.91 -11.52
N ARG A 47 13.16 -10.29 -11.08
CA ARG A 47 12.33 -11.34 -11.71
C ARG A 47 11.07 -10.81 -12.39
N ALA A 48 10.56 -9.65 -11.99
CA ALA A 48 9.27 -9.15 -12.44
C ALA A 48 9.17 -7.62 -12.33
N LYS A 49 8.47 -7.02 -13.30
CA LYS A 49 8.10 -5.60 -13.33
C LYS A 49 6.59 -5.46 -13.46
N SER A 50 6.00 -4.51 -12.75
CA SER A 50 4.56 -4.23 -12.85
C SER A 50 4.17 -2.82 -12.39
N TRP A 51 2.99 -2.37 -12.84
CA TRP A 51 2.36 -1.09 -12.49
C TRP A 51 1.11 -1.37 -11.66
N ILE A 52 1.32 -1.83 -10.44
CA ILE A 52 0.25 -2.25 -9.52
C ILE A 52 -0.22 -1.11 -8.62
N ASP A 53 0.62 -0.08 -8.44
CA ASP A 53 0.34 1.04 -7.57
C ASP A 53 -0.27 2.18 -8.39
N VAL A 54 -1.52 2.53 -8.11
CA VAL A 54 -2.28 3.53 -8.87
C VAL A 54 -2.56 4.75 -8.00
N THR A 55 -2.14 5.92 -8.47
CA THR A 55 -2.46 7.23 -7.92
C THR A 55 -3.70 7.78 -8.63
N VAL A 56 -4.73 8.06 -7.84
CA VAL A 56 -5.98 8.67 -8.30
C VAL A 56 -6.32 9.89 -7.46
N ALA A 57 -6.88 10.91 -8.08
CA ALA A 57 -7.22 12.16 -7.43
C ALA A 57 -8.62 12.65 -7.85
N PHE A 58 -9.27 13.45 -7.00
CA PHE A 58 -10.47 14.16 -7.42
C PHE A 58 -10.10 15.25 -8.43
N ALA A 59 -11.01 15.58 -9.35
CA ALA A 59 -10.80 16.64 -10.34
C ALA A 59 -10.37 17.99 -9.76
N ALA A 60 -10.78 18.31 -8.53
CA ALA A 60 -10.35 19.53 -7.84
C ALA A 60 -8.85 19.55 -7.52
N LEU A 61 -8.26 18.40 -7.20
CA LEU A 61 -6.84 18.24 -6.87
C LEU A 61 -5.99 18.10 -8.14
N ASP A 62 -6.55 17.48 -9.17
CA ASP A 62 -5.96 17.38 -10.51
C ASP A 62 -5.53 18.74 -11.04
N PHE A 63 -6.37 19.77 -10.88
CA PHE A 63 -6.05 21.13 -11.34
C PHE A 63 -4.89 21.82 -10.58
N ALA A 64 -4.60 21.41 -9.34
CA ALA A 64 -3.71 22.16 -8.44
C ALA A 64 -2.22 21.89 -8.67
N ALA A 65 -1.84 20.70 -9.14
CA ALA A 65 -0.47 20.39 -9.53
C ALA A 65 -0.38 19.09 -10.35
N HIS A 66 0.57 19.06 -11.30
CA HIS A 66 0.65 18.06 -12.35
C HIS A 66 2.04 17.40 -12.49
N THR A 67 2.83 17.33 -11.41
CA THR A 67 4.02 16.47 -11.46
C THR A 67 3.65 15.14 -10.84
N TRP A 68 3.76 14.07 -11.61
CA TRP A 68 3.73 12.70 -11.14
C TRP A 68 4.82 11.93 -11.88
N HIS A 69 5.69 11.25 -11.15
CA HIS A 69 6.70 10.39 -11.74
C HIS A 69 7.09 9.26 -10.79
N VAL A 70 7.71 8.23 -11.36
CA VAL A 70 8.25 7.10 -10.61
C VAL A 70 9.74 7.33 -10.44
N THR A 71 10.18 7.44 -9.19
CA THR A 71 11.60 7.50 -8.90
C THR A 71 12.12 6.08 -8.77
N THR A 72 12.80 5.65 -9.82
CA THR A 72 13.53 4.39 -9.84
C THR A 72 14.81 4.52 -9.00
N ARG A 73 15.48 3.39 -8.75
CA ARG A 73 16.72 3.28 -7.95
C ARG A 73 16.47 3.18 -6.43
N THR A 74 15.37 2.54 -6.06
CA THR A 74 15.10 2.18 -4.67
C THR A 74 15.74 0.84 -4.30
N LEU A 75 16.08 0.67 -3.01
CA LEU A 75 16.35 -0.65 -2.44
C LEU A 75 15.04 -1.40 -2.12
N SER A 76 13.87 -0.78 -2.31
CA SER A 76 12.59 -1.45 -2.21
C SER A 76 12.21 -2.08 -3.55
N ASP A 77 11.40 -3.14 -3.51
CA ASP A 77 10.71 -3.68 -4.69
C ASP A 77 9.58 -2.79 -5.20
N HIS A 78 9.10 -1.87 -4.36
CA HIS A 78 8.26 -0.76 -4.78
C HIS A 78 9.12 0.48 -5.02
N ASN A 79 9.01 1.07 -6.21
CA ASN A 79 9.61 2.36 -6.52
C ASN A 79 8.78 3.48 -5.88
N TYR A 80 9.42 4.61 -5.58
CA TYR A 80 8.73 5.75 -5.00
C TYR A 80 7.85 6.43 -6.06
N LEU A 81 6.62 6.78 -5.65
CA LEU A 81 5.72 7.61 -6.44
C LEU A 81 5.85 9.05 -5.93
N GLU A 82 6.42 9.91 -6.76
CA GLU A 82 6.63 11.30 -6.43
C GLU A 82 5.62 12.17 -7.15
N TYR A 83 4.87 12.94 -6.38
CA TYR A 83 3.90 13.88 -6.91
C TYR A 83 3.82 15.16 -6.09
N ASN A 84 3.42 16.26 -6.74
CA ASN A 84 3.21 17.55 -6.11
C ASN A 84 1.71 17.81 -6.03
N LEU A 85 1.21 18.25 -4.87
CA LEU A 85 -0.20 18.57 -4.64
C LEU A 85 -0.54 20.06 -4.87
N GLY A 86 0.46 20.86 -5.22
CA GLY A 86 0.33 22.29 -5.47
C GLY A 86 0.19 23.10 -4.20
N GLU A 87 0.25 24.42 -4.33
CA GLU A 87 0.04 25.36 -3.22
C GLU A 87 -1.41 25.86 -3.13
N LEU A 88 -2.26 25.47 -4.10
CA LEU A 88 -3.64 25.90 -4.19
C LEU A 88 -4.51 25.15 -3.18
N ASP A 89 -5.20 25.90 -2.32
CA ASP A 89 -6.22 25.33 -1.44
C ASP A 89 -7.44 24.86 -2.26
N VAL A 90 -7.49 23.57 -2.53
CA VAL A 90 -8.57 22.92 -3.29
C VAL A 90 -9.84 22.72 -2.47
N THR A 91 -9.83 22.99 -1.16
CA THR A 91 -11.03 22.82 -0.32
C THR A 91 -12.14 23.81 -0.67
N GLU A 92 -11.81 24.95 -1.29
CA GLU A 92 -12.76 26.00 -1.65
C GLU A 92 -13.50 25.75 -2.98
N ARG A 93 -13.01 24.84 -3.83
CA ARG A 93 -13.43 24.80 -5.25
C ARG A 93 -14.60 23.89 -5.60
N ILE A 94 -15.03 22.98 -4.72
CA ILE A 94 -16.25 22.20 -4.96
C ILE A 94 -17.42 22.89 -4.24
N PRO A 95 -18.25 23.68 -4.94
CA PRO A 95 -19.40 24.30 -4.34
C PRO A 95 -20.37 23.24 -3.81
N ARG A 96 -20.46 23.12 -2.48
CA ARG A 96 -21.47 22.26 -1.85
C ARG A 96 -22.79 23.00 -1.80
N TYR A 97 -23.73 22.61 -2.64
CA TYR A 97 -25.06 23.21 -2.67
C TYR A 97 -25.98 22.67 -1.58
N ASN A 98 -26.81 23.54 -0.99
CA ASN A 98 -27.89 23.11 -0.12
C ASN A 98 -29.08 22.62 -0.96
N LEU A 99 -29.24 21.30 -1.03
CA LEU A 99 -30.23 20.59 -1.84
C LEU A 99 -31.55 20.39 -1.09
N ASN A 100 -32.27 21.47 -0.79
CA ASN A 100 -33.63 21.36 -0.26
C ASN A 100 -34.66 21.13 -1.39
N LYS A 101 -35.77 20.43 -1.07
CA LYS A 101 -36.80 20.03 -2.05
C LYS A 101 -37.34 21.20 -2.87
N PHE A 102 -37.52 22.36 -2.26
CA PHE A 102 -38.00 23.57 -2.94
C PHE A 102 -37.04 24.07 -4.03
N ARG A 103 -35.73 24.11 -3.74
CA ARG A 103 -34.72 24.58 -4.70
C ARG A 103 -34.45 23.56 -5.78
N LEU A 104 -34.44 22.28 -5.43
CA LEU A 104 -34.37 21.19 -6.41
C LEU A 104 -35.51 21.29 -7.43
N ASN A 105 -36.73 21.58 -6.96
CA ASN A 105 -37.88 21.79 -7.86
C ASN A 105 -37.68 23.00 -8.80
N LYS A 106 -37.08 24.11 -8.33
CA LYS A 106 -36.76 25.27 -9.18
C LYS A 106 -35.71 24.94 -10.24
N VAL A 107 -34.66 24.23 -9.85
CA VAL A 107 -33.62 23.77 -10.78
C VAL A 107 -34.22 22.83 -11.83
N ALA A 108 -35.02 21.85 -11.40
CA ALA A 108 -35.68 20.90 -12.28
C ALA A 108 -36.62 21.60 -13.29
N GLN A 109 -37.41 22.58 -12.85
CA GLN A 109 -38.26 23.38 -13.75
C GLN A 109 -37.43 24.15 -14.79
N LYS A 110 -36.31 24.75 -14.39
CA LYS A 110 -35.48 25.52 -15.32
C LYS A 110 -34.76 24.62 -16.33
N ILE A 111 -34.25 23.46 -15.89
CA ILE A 111 -33.67 22.46 -16.78
C ILE A 111 -34.74 21.92 -17.73
N ALA A 112 -35.96 21.67 -17.25
CA ALA A 112 -37.08 21.23 -18.10
C ALA A 112 -37.40 22.26 -19.20
N ASN A 113 -37.30 23.56 -18.91
CA ASN A 113 -37.54 24.62 -19.89
C ASN A 113 -36.44 24.72 -20.96
N ILE A 114 -35.22 24.22 -20.69
CA ILE A 114 -34.09 24.25 -21.63
C ILE A 114 -33.92 22.88 -22.33
N LYS A 115 -34.67 21.86 -21.90
CA LYS A 115 -34.58 20.48 -22.39
C LYS A 115 -34.66 20.37 -23.91
N SER A 116 -35.61 21.07 -24.55
CA SER A 116 -35.78 21.01 -26.01
C SER A 116 -34.56 21.55 -26.76
N THR A 117 -33.95 22.62 -26.26
CA THR A 117 -32.73 23.21 -26.82
C THR A 117 -31.53 22.29 -26.66
N LEU A 118 -31.41 21.60 -25.52
CA LEU A 118 -30.33 20.63 -25.28
C LEU A 118 -30.46 19.40 -26.17
N LEU A 119 -31.69 18.91 -26.40
CA LEU A 119 -31.95 17.79 -27.30
C LEU A 119 -31.64 18.17 -28.76
N ASP A 120 -32.05 19.37 -29.20
CA ASP A 120 -31.73 19.87 -30.54
C ASP A 120 -30.22 20.09 -30.76
N GLN A 121 -29.47 20.48 -29.73
CA GLN A 121 -28.01 20.56 -29.82
C GLN A 121 -27.34 19.18 -29.87
N LEU A 122 -27.85 18.21 -29.09
CA LEU A 122 -27.36 16.85 -29.11
C LEU A 122 -27.60 16.17 -30.47
N ASP A 123 -28.79 16.37 -31.06
CA ASP A 123 -29.16 15.83 -32.37
C ASP A 123 -28.31 16.41 -33.52
N ARG A 124 -27.70 17.58 -33.31
CA ARG A 124 -26.79 18.23 -34.28
C ARG A 124 -25.32 17.84 -34.10
N SER A 125 -24.97 17.13 -33.03
CA SER A 125 -23.59 16.67 -32.80
C SER A 125 -23.31 15.44 -33.66
N VAL A 126 -22.54 15.61 -34.74
CA VAL A 126 -22.23 14.54 -35.72
C VAL A 126 -20.80 14.00 -35.59
N SER A 127 -19.95 14.68 -34.81
CA SER A 127 -18.55 14.33 -34.56
C SER A 127 -18.22 14.24 -33.06
N PRO A 128 -17.15 13.52 -32.67
CA PRO A 128 -16.65 13.51 -31.30
C PRO A 128 -16.36 14.92 -30.75
N GLU A 129 -15.82 15.81 -31.59
CA GLU A 129 -15.50 17.19 -31.21
C GLU A 129 -16.78 18.01 -30.95
N ASP A 130 -17.85 17.75 -31.69
CA ASP A 130 -19.15 18.38 -31.46
C ASP A 130 -19.82 17.85 -30.18
N LEU A 131 -19.57 16.60 -29.81
CA LEU A 131 -20.03 16.03 -28.55
C LEU A 131 -19.30 16.66 -27.36
N ASP A 132 -17.98 16.83 -27.44
CA ASP A 132 -17.20 17.53 -26.40
C ASP A 132 -17.64 18.99 -26.24
N ARG A 133 -17.87 19.69 -27.34
CA ARG A 133 -18.40 21.07 -27.31
C ARG A 133 -19.79 21.11 -26.66
N PHE A 134 -20.66 20.16 -26.98
CA PHE A 134 -21.98 20.03 -26.34
C PHE A 134 -21.85 19.77 -24.83
N LEU A 135 -20.97 18.85 -24.41
CA LEU A 135 -20.73 18.54 -22.99
C LEU A 135 -20.22 19.75 -22.22
N LEU A 136 -19.34 20.56 -22.81
CA LEU A 136 -18.87 21.82 -22.22
C LEU A 136 -20.03 22.81 -22.00
N VAL A 137 -20.87 23.01 -23.02
CA VAL A 137 -22.04 23.90 -22.94
C VAL A 137 -23.07 23.40 -21.92
N LEU A 138 -23.34 22.10 -21.91
CA LEU A 138 -24.26 21.46 -20.96
C LEU A 138 -23.75 21.65 -19.52
N THR A 139 -22.47 21.39 -19.29
CA THR A 139 -21.83 21.53 -17.98
C THR A 139 -21.89 22.98 -17.49
N ALA A 140 -21.55 23.94 -18.36
CA ALA A 140 -21.61 25.36 -18.04
C ALA A 140 -23.06 25.81 -17.71
N THR A 141 -24.05 25.35 -18.49
CA THR A 141 -25.47 25.67 -18.26
C THR A 141 -25.95 25.13 -16.93
N ILE A 142 -25.60 23.87 -16.60
CA ILE A 142 -25.95 23.27 -15.31
C ILE A 142 -25.30 24.02 -14.15
N GLN A 143 -24.01 24.37 -14.29
CA GLN A 143 -23.29 25.13 -13.27
C GLN A 143 -23.91 26.52 -13.03
N GLU A 144 -24.30 27.23 -14.09
CA GLU A 144 -24.96 28.54 -13.99
C GLU A 144 -26.34 28.45 -13.31
N VAL A 145 -27.15 27.46 -13.69
CA VAL A 145 -28.46 27.20 -13.05
C VAL A 145 -28.26 26.86 -11.58
N CYS A 146 -27.28 26.02 -11.26
CA CYS A 146 -26.96 25.67 -9.87
C CYS A 146 -26.50 26.90 -9.07
N ALA A 147 -25.58 27.71 -9.60
CA ALA A 147 -25.09 28.92 -8.93
C ALA A 147 -26.19 29.96 -8.69
N THR A 148 -27.17 30.05 -9.60
CA THR A 148 -28.28 31.01 -9.50
C THR A 148 -29.31 30.61 -8.44
N TYR A 149 -29.67 29.33 -8.37
CA TYR A 149 -30.83 28.87 -7.58
C TYR A 149 -30.47 28.09 -6.31
N LEU A 150 -29.24 27.58 -6.21
CA LEU A 150 -28.75 26.86 -5.03
C LEU A 150 -27.86 27.79 -4.22
N LYS A 151 -28.07 27.85 -2.90
CA LYS A 151 -27.11 28.52 -2.01
C LYS A 151 -25.98 27.56 -1.64
N TYR A 152 -24.78 28.09 -1.58
CA TYR A 152 -23.63 27.40 -1.01
C TYR A 152 -23.87 27.04 0.46
N THR A 153 -23.43 25.85 0.82
CA THR A 153 -23.41 25.34 2.19
C THR A 153 -22.08 25.72 2.80
N LYS A 154 -22.08 26.19 4.05
CA LYS A 154 -20.83 26.39 4.79
C LYS A 154 -20.05 25.07 4.84
N PRO A 155 -18.72 25.08 4.63
CA PRO A 155 -17.91 23.91 4.84
C PRO A 155 -18.15 23.39 6.26
N ARG A 156 -18.55 22.13 6.40
CA ARG A 156 -18.44 21.46 7.70
C ARG A 156 -16.98 21.04 7.86
N PRO A 157 -16.35 21.27 9.03
CA PRO A 157 -15.05 20.67 9.31
C PRO A 157 -15.18 19.16 9.10
N LYS A 158 -14.30 18.60 8.27
CA LYS A 158 -14.30 17.15 8.01
C LYS A 158 -13.87 16.48 9.32
N THR A 159 -14.76 15.71 9.93
CA THR A 159 -14.34 14.68 10.88
C THR A 159 -13.69 13.58 10.08
N VAL A 160 -12.40 13.37 10.31
CA VAL A 160 -11.60 12.35 9.64
C VAL A 160 -12.11 10.98 10.17
N PRO A 161 -12.79 10.16 9.35
CA PRO A 161 -13.53 8.99 9.84
C PRO A 161 -12.63 7.87 10.36
N TRP A 162 -11.34 7.91 10.01
CA TRP A 162 -10.31 6.99 10.50
C TRP A 162 -9.56 7.51 11.72
N TRP A 163 -9.86 8.73 12.18
CA TRP A 163 -9.18 9.35 13.32
C TRP A 163 -9.84 8.92 14.62
N ASP A 164 -9.22 7.96 15.31
CA ASP A 164 -9.72 7.38 16.55
C ASP A 164 -8.93 7.88 17.79
N ALA A 165 -9.36 7.45 18.97
CA ALA A 165 -8.72 7.82 20.22
C ALA A 165 -7.27 7.31 20.33
N GLU A 166 -6.93 6.20 19.67
CA GLU A 166 -5.58 5.63 19.68
C GLU A 166 -4.62 6.50 18.86
N LEU A 167 -5.05 6.95 17.68
CA LEU A 167 -4.31 7.89 16.84
C LEU A 167 -4.19 9.28 17.49
N GLU A 168 -5.22 9.74 18.21
CA GLU A 168 -5.14 10.97 19.00
C GLU A 168 -4.14 10.83 20.15
N MET A 169 -4.08 9.68 20.82
CA MET A 169 -3.08 9.41 21.86
C MET A 169 -1.66 9.38 21.28
N LEU A 170 -1.43 8.71 20.15
CA LEU A 170 -0.15 8.68 19.45
C LEU A 170 0.30 10.08 19.00
N ARG A 171 -0.63 10.91 18.51
CA ARG A 171 -0.34 12.31 18.19
C ARG A 171 0.06 13.10 19.43
N ASN A 172 -0.66 12.94 20.53
CA ASN A 172 -0.33 13.63 21.79
C ASN A 172 1.01 13.17 22.36
N GLU A 173 1.37 11.90 22.18
CA GLU A 173 2.69 11.37 22.53
C GLU A 173 3.79 12.01 21.67
N ILE A 174 3.60 12.12 20.35
CA ILE A 174 4.52 12.83 19.45
C ILE A 174 4.62 14.32 19.82
N TRP A 175 3.49 14.96 20.14
CA TRP A 175 3.45 16.36 20.59
C TRP A 175 4.05 16.60 21.97
N SER A 176 4.17 15.55 22.79
CA SER A 176 4.86 15.59 24.08
C SER A 176 6.38 15.52 23.95
N ILE A 177 6.90 15.21 22.76
CA ILE A 177 8.33 15.21 22.47
C ILE A 177 8.83 16.66 22.49
N GLN A 178 9.63 16.98 23.50
CA GLN A 178 10.26 18.28 23.66
C GLN A 178 11.57 18.35 22.88
N VAL A 179 11.83 19.49 22.24
CA VAL A 179 13.14 19.82 21.66
C VAL A 179 13.88 20.67 22.67
N ASP A 180 15.02 20.19 23.17
CA ASP A 180 15.85 20.90 24.16
C ASP A 180 15.05 21.41 25.38
N GLY A 181 14.09 20.60 25.86
CA GLY A 181 13.23 20.93 27.00
C GLY A 181 12.11 21.93 26.72
N ARG A 182 11.82 22.23 25.45
CA ARG A 182 10.73 23.13 25.03
C ARG A 182 9.68 22.42 24.18
N PRO A 183 8.39 22.78 24.32
CA PRO A 183 7.33 22.29 23.44
C PRO A 183 7.57 22.73 21.99
N CYS A 184 7.31 21.86 21.01
CA CYS A 184 7.28 22.26 19.60
C CYS A 184 6.18 23.30 19.40
N THR A 185 6.52 24.47 18.85
CA THR A 185 5.56 25.58 18.67
C THR A 185 5.17 25.80 17.22
N SER A 186 5.89 25.19 16.28
CA SER A 186 5.63 25.31 14.86
C SER A 186 5.49 23.96 14.16
N LEU A 187 4.77 23.97 13.02
CA LEU A 187 4.62 22.81 12.15
C LEU A 187 5.98 22.34 11.60
N ARG A 188 6.88 23.28 11.29
CA ARG A 188 8.24 23.00 10.82
C ARG A 188 9.05 22.23 11.86
N GLU A 189 9.10 22.72 13.10
CA GLU A 189 9.77 22.02 14.21
C GLU A 189 9.17 20.62 14.42
N SER A 190 7.84 20.51 14.37
CA SER A 190 7.16 19.22 14.54
C SER A 190 7.55 18.22 13.45
N ILE A 191 7.60 18.66 12.19
CA ILE A 191 8.02 17.82 11.05
C ILE A 191 9.49 17.44 11.18
N GLU A 192 10.37 18.39 11.50
CA GLU A 192 11.80 18.13 11.68
C GLU A 192 12.06 17.13 12.82
N GLN A 193 11.28 17.18 13.90
CA GLN A 193 11.37 16.19 14.98
C GLN A 193 10.79 14.84 14.62
N ILE A 194 9.64 14.79 13.94
CA ILE A 194 9.08 13.52 13.45
C ILE A 194 10.10 12.85 12.53
N VAL A 195 10.72 13.61 11.63
CA VAL A 195 11.78 13.12 10.76
C VAL A 195 12.98 12.68 11.57
N LYS A 196 13.48 13.47 12.54
CA LYS A 196 14.61 13.10 13.39
C LYS A 196 14.37 11.83 14.23
N VAL A 197 13.16 11.65 14.75
CA VAL A 197 12.77 10.52 15.61
C VAL A 197 12.46 9.26 14.80
N LEU A 198 11.77 9.39 13.67
CA LEU A 198 11.38 8.25 12.84
C LEU A 198 12.44 7.87 11.79
N PHE A 199 13.28 8.82 11.39
CA PHE A 199 14.33 8.70 10.38
C PHE A 199 15.62 9.41 10.86
N PRO A 200 16.27 8.91 11.92
CA PRO A 200 17.49 9.52 12.44
C PRO A 200 18.58 9.59 11.35
N SER A 201 19.31 10.70 11.30
CA SER A 201 20.42 10.90 10.38
C SER A 201 21.58 9.96 10.71
N ASP A 202 22.14 9.30 9.70
CA ASP A 202 23.28 8.36 9.83
C ASP A 202 24.59 9.05 10.30
N ASN A 203 24.60 10.37 10.51
CA ASN A 203 25.81 11.15 10.81
C ASN A 203 26.20 11.23 12.30
N GLU A 204 25.45 10.66 13.23
CA GLU A 204 25.81 10.71 14.65
C GLU A 204 26.49 9.42 15.12
N VAL A 205 27.80 9.33 14.86
CA VAL A 205 28.74 8.38 15.48
C VAL A 205 28.69 8.39 17.02
N LEU A 206 28.04 9.39 17.62
CA LEU A 206 27.88 9.58 19.07
C LEU A 206 26.60 8.96 19.66
N THR A 207 25.71 8.38 18.85
CA THR A 207 24.47 7.73 19.34
C THR A 207 24.37 6.23 19.02
N GLU A 208 25.40 5.64 18.41
CA GLU A 208 25.45 4.18 18.22
C GLU A 208 25.47 3.48 19.59
N SER A 209 24.46 2.66 19.86
CA SER A 209 24.50 1.75 21.01
C SER A 209 25.65 0.76 20.84
N TRP A 210 26.14 0.19 21.95
CA TRP A 210 27.16 -0.87 21.91
C TRP A 210 26.79 -2.00 20.93
N ASP A 211 25.51 -2.36 20.84
CA ASP A 211 25.01 -3.37 19.91
C ASP A 211 25.07 -2.91 18.44
N GLN A 212 24.78 -1.63 18.17
CA GLN A 212 24.84 -1.05 16.82
C GLN A 212 26.29 -0.94 16.34
N GLN A 213 27.19 -0.48 17.21
CA GLN A 213 28.60 -0.34 16.93
C GLN A 213 29.27 -1.71 16.70
N ALA A 214 28.90 -2.71 17.51
CA ALA A 214 29.34 -4.10 17.31
C ALA A 214 28.85 -4.68 15.97
N ARG A 215 27.59 -4.41 15.58
CA ARG A 215 27.05 -4.82 14.27
C ARG A 215 27.75 -4.14 13.11
N ARG A 216 28.09 -2.85 13.23
CA ARG A 216 28.81 -2.12 12.18
C ARG A 216 30.22 -2.66 12.00
N LEU A 217 30.96 -2.86 13.09
CA LEU A 217 32.28 -3.49 13.06
C LEU A 217 32.23 -4.92 12.51
N PHE A 218 31.18 -5.67 12.84
CA PHE A 218 30.94 -7.01 12.28
C PHE A 218 30.69 -6.95 10.77
N VAL A 219 29.88 -6.00 10.29
CA VAL A 219 29.60 -5.79 8.85
C VAL A 219 30.84 -5.29 8.10
N GLU A 220 31.63 -4.39 8.67
CA GLU A 220 32.87 -3.86 8.08
C GLU A 220 33.97 -4.93 7.97
N SER A 221 33.99 -5.91 8.89
CA SER A 221 34.93 -7.04 8.88
C SER A 221 34.36 -8.31 8.22
N TYR A 222 33.22 -8.20 7.55
CA TYR A 222 32.49 -9.33 6.99
C TYR A 222 33.07 -9.77 5.64
N ASP A 223 33.90 -10.81 5.64
CA ASP A 223 34.56 -11.33 4.42
C ASP A 223 33.72 -12.37 3.64
N SER A 224 32.87 -13.17 4.30
CA SER A 224 31.99 -14.12 3.58
C SER A 224 30.85 -14.73 4.40
N ALA A 225 29.71 -14.99 3.73
CA ALA A 225 28.55 -15.68 4.29
C ALA A 225 28.72 -17.19 4.49
N ASN A 226 29.81 -17.78 3.99
CA ASN A 226 30.02 -19.22 4.00
C ASN A 226 30.24 -19.80 5.42
N SER A 227 30.43 -18.93 6.41
CA SER A 227 30.79 -19.29 7.79
C SER A 227 29.77 -18.85 8.83
N ASP A 228 28.67 -18.21 8.41
CA ASP A 228 27.73 -17.64 9.37
C ASP A 228 26.99 -18.74 10.14
N PRO A 229 26.95 -18.65 11.49
CA PRO A 229 26.16 -19.57 12.28
C PRO A 229 24.67 -19.39 11.96
N HIS A 230 23.93 -20.51 11.91
CA HIS A 230 22.49 -20.47 11.73
C HIS A 230 21.82 -19.67 12.84
N PHE A 231 20.84 -18.84 12.49
CA PHE A 231 20.01 -18.17 13.47
C PHE A 231 19.32 -19.19 14.38
N THR A 232 19.44 -18.98 15.68
CA THR A 232 18.80 -19.83 16.68
C THR A 232 17.29 -19.58 16.69
N LYS A 233 16.52 -20.58 17.12
CA LYS A 233 15.07 -20.42 17.33
C LYS A 233 14.77 -19.24 18.26
N THR A 234 15.58 -19.06 19.31
CA THR A 234 15.46 -17.99 20.30
C THR A 234 15.66 -16.60 19.74
N GLU A 235 16.62 -16.40 18.85
CA GLU A 235 16.86 -15.12 18.17
C GLU A 235 15.68 -14.76 17.26
N VAL A 236 15.22 -15.72 16.47
CA VAL A 236 14.08 -15.53 15.54
C VAL A 236 12.82 -15.22 16.33
N TRP A 237 12.55 -15.97 17.41
CA TRP A 237 11.42 -15.72 18.29
C TRP A 237 11.49 -14.35 18.98
N SER A 238 12.69 -13.91 19.36
CA SER A 238 12.87 -12.60 20.00
C SER A 238 12.64 -11.47 19.00
N ALA A 239 13.17 -11.60 17.77
CA ALA A 239 12.95 -10.65 16.69
C ALA A 239 11.47 -10.52 16.32
N LEU A 240 10.76 -11.66 16.18
CA LEU A 240 9.31 -11.67 15.93
C LEU A 240 8.54 -10.99 17.07
N LYS A 241 8.92 -11.24 18.33
CA LYS A 241 8.27 -10.62 19.50
C LYS A 241 8.49 -9.11 19.59
N GLN A 242 9.67 -8.62 19.18
CA GLN A 242 10.03 -7.20 19.22
C GLN A 242 9.43 -6.40 18.05
N SER A 243 8.97 -7.07 16.98
CA SER A 243 8.30 -6.40 15.86
C SER A 243 7.01 -5.69 16.30
N LYS A 244 6.75 -4.47 15.79
CA LYS A 244 5.54 -3.70 16.13
C LYS A 244 4.29 -4.51 15.78
N ARG A 245 3.48 -4.81 16.80
CA ARG A 245 2.26 -5.62 16.69
C ARG A 245 1.08 -4.77 16.24
N ARG A 246 0.76 -4.77 14.95
CA ARG A 246 -0.56 -4.33 14.46
C ARG A 246 -1.41 -5.58 14.26
N LYS A 247 -1.98 -6.12 15.33
CA LYS A 247 -2.68 -7.42 15.28
C LYS A 247 -4.07 -7.27 14.67
N ALA A 248 -4.46 -8.23 13.83
CA ALA A 248 -5.86 -8.40 13.45
C ALA A 248 -6.70 -8.70 14.73
N PRO A 249 -7.77 -7.92 15.00
CA PRO A 249 -8.63 -8.14 16.16
C PRO A 249 -9.31 -9.52 16.07
N GLY A 250 -9.14 -10.36 17.09
CA GLY A 250 -9.89 -11.63 17.21
C GLY A 250 -9.08 -12.93 16.98
N LEU A 251 -7.84 -12.87 16.47
CA LEU A 251 -6.99 -14.06 16.25
C LEU A 251 -6.34 -14.63 17.53
N TYR A 252 -6.85 -14.30 18.73
CA TYR A 252 -6.32 -14.78 20.01
C TYR A 252 -6.59 -16.27 20.28
N ARG A 253 -7.41 -16.94 19.46
CA ARG A 253 -7.80 -18.36 19.63
C ARG A 253 -6.88 -19.36 18.93
N LEU A 254 -5.74 -18.93 18.40
CA LEU A 254 -4.84 -19.82 17.67
C LEU A 254 -4.29 -20.96 18.56
N PRO A 255 -3.97 -22.13 17.97
CA PRO A 255 -3.42 -23.26 18.72
C PRO A 255 -2.16 -22.91 19.51
N PRO A 256 -1.88 -23.58 20.64
CA PRO A 256 -0.68 -23.33 21.44
C PRO A 256 0.61 -23.46 20.63
N ASN A 257 1.55 -22.54 20.87
CA ASN A 257 2.80 -22.38 20.11
C ASN A 257 2.59 -21.98 18.64
N SER A 258 1.52 -21.23 18.37
CA SER A 258 1.33 -20.52 17.09
C SER A 258 1.50 -19.03 17.30
N TYR A 259 2.04 -18.35 16.30
CA TYR A 259 2.20 -16.90 16.27
C TYR A 259 1.62 -16.38 14.97
N VAL A 260 0.87 -15.28 15.05
CA VAL A 260 0.32 -14.61 13.87
C VAL A 260 0.67 -13.14 13.92
N GLN A 261 0.97 -12.60 12.75
CA GLN A 261 1.14 -11.19 12.53
C GLN A 261 0.51 -10.82 11.19
N ALA A 262 -0.15 -9.68 11.16
CA ALA A 262 -0.68 -9.09 9.97
C ALA A 262 -0.13 -7.68 9.83
N TYR A 263 0.08 -7.23 8.60
CA TYR A 263 0.46 -5.88 8.26
C TYR A 263 -0.15 -5.53 6.91
N ALA A 264 -1.06 -4.55 6.89
CA ALA A 264 -1.87 -4.22 5.71
C ALA A 264 -2.56 -5.47 5.13
N ASP A 265 -2.21 -5.86 3.90
CA ASP A 265 -2.70 -7.04 3.19
C ASP A 265 -1.86 -8.31 3.41
N ASP A 266 -0.67 -8.19 4.00
CA ASP A 266 0.22 -9.31 4.29
C ASP A 266 -0.07 -9.93 5.68
N MET A 267 -0.11 -11.26 5.73
CA MET A 267 -0.25 -12.01 6.98
C MET A 267 0.72 -13.18 7.03
N VAL A 268 1.40 -13.35 8.17
CA VAL A 268 2.26 -14.49 8.47
C VAL A 268 1.69 -15.28 9.65
N LEU A 269 1.61 -16.59 9.48
CA LEU A 269 1.28 -17.55 10.52
C LEU A 269 2.47 -18.48 10.72
N VAL A 270 2.98 -18.54 11.95
CA VAL A 270 4.06 -19.43 12.36
C VAL A 270 3.48 -20.49 13.29
N VAL A 271 3.63 -21.77 12.92
CA VAL A 271 3.14 -22.92 13.69
C VAL A 271 4.31 -23.78 14.12
N CYS A 272 4.40 -24.08 15.42
CA CYS A 272 5.43 -24.96 15.97
C CYS A 272 4.88 -26.31 16.44
N GLY A 273 5.55 -27.38 16.02
CA GLY A 273 5.31 -28.76 16.44
C GLY A 273 6.60 -29.55 16.57
N HIS A 274 6.55 -30.73 17.19
CA HIS A 274 7.71 -31.60 17.38
C HIS A 274 7.92 -32.58 16.22
N ASN A 275 6.86 -32.82 15.45
CA ASN A 275 6.85 -33.65 14.26
C ASN A 275 5.90 -33.04 13.20
N GLU A 276 5.97 -33.56 11.98
CA GLU A 276 5.18 -33.10 10.85
C GLU A 276 3.66 -33.18 11.11
N SER A 277 3.19 -34.30 11.67
CA SER A 277 1.78 -34.51 11.96
C SER A 277 1.20 -33.45 12.90
N GLN A 278 1.93 -33.09 13.96
CA GLN A 278 1.54 -32.01 14.87
C GLN A 278 1.52 -30.64 14.17
N ILE A 279 2.47 -30.37 13.28
CA ILE A 279 2.51 -29.11 12.51
C ILE A 279 1.29 -29.05 11.58
N ALA A 280 0.98 -30.14 10.87
CA ALA A 280 -0.17 -30.22 9.98
C ALA A 280 -1.50 -30.06 10.73
N GLU A 281 -1.65 -30.73 11.89
CA GLU A 281 -2.85 -30.64 12.72
C GLU A 281 -3.07 -29.22 13.25
N LYS A 282 -2.04 -28.61 13.84
CA LYS A 282 -2.11 -27.22 14.31
C LYS A 282 -2.28 -26.23 13.17
N GLY A 283 -1.64 -26.47 12.03
CA GLY A 283 -1.80 -25.66 10.82
C GLY A 283 -3.25 -25.66 10.35
N ARG A 284 -3.87 -26.84 10.23
CA ARG A 284 -5.29 -26.97 9.87
C ARG A 284 -6.22 -26.27 10.87
N ALA A 285 -6.00 -26.44 12.16
CA ALA A 285 -6.79 -25.76 13.19
C ALA A 285 -6.65 -24.23 13.13
N ALA A 286 -5.43 -23.72 12.93
CA ALA A 286 -5.15 -22.30 12.77
C ALA A 286 -5.79 -21.73 11.50
N MET A 287 -5.73 -22.45 10.38
CA MET A 287 -6.34 -22.02 9.13
C MET A 287 -7.86 -21.96 9.22
N SER A 288 -8.51 -22.91 9.88
CA SER A 288 -9.96 -22.87 10.11
C SER A 288 -10.40 -21.59 10.83
N ILE A 289 -9.63 -21.12 11.82
CA ILE A 289 -9.91 -19.88 12.55
C ILE A 289 -9.70 -18.66 11.66
N ILE A 290 -8.67 -18.68 10.81
CA ILE A 290 -8.36 -17.60 9.87
C ILE A 290 -9.45 -17.49 8.79
N GLU A 291 -9.94 -18.61 8.27
CA GLU A 291 -11.02 -18.65 7.28
C GLU A 291 -12.32 -18.07 7.85
N GLU A 292 -12.74 -18.53 9.03
CA GLU A 292 -13.93 -18.02 9.74
C GLU A 292 -13.80 -16.52 10.03
N TRP A 293 -12.63 -16.07 10.49
CA TRP A 293 -12.37 -14.65 10.72
C TRP A 293 -12.46 -13.85 9.41
N GLY A 294 -11.93 -14.37 8.32
CA GLY A 294 -12.04 -13.76 6.99
C GLY A 294 -13.50 -13.57 6.61
N GLU A 295 -14.31 -14.63 6.70
CA GLU A 295 -15.74 -14.59 6.36
C GLU A 295 -16.51 -13.56 7.21
N LEU A 296 -16.30 -13.55 8.53
CA LEU A 296 -16.94 -12.59 9.44
C LEU A 296 -16.61 -11.13 9.11
N ASN A 297 -15.43 -10.87 8.52
CA ASN A 297 -14.98 -9.54 8.16
C ASN A 297 -15.13 -9.24 6.66
N ASN A 298 -15.83 -10.08 5.89
CA ASN A 298 -15.95 -9.98 4.44
C ASN A 298 -14.60 -9.91 3.70
N LEU A 299 -13.60 -10.63 4.22
CA LEU A 299 -12.27 -10.78 3.66
C LEU A 299 -12.07 -12.20 3.12
N ARG A 300 -11.30 -12.32 2.03
CA ARG A 300 -10.95 -13.62 1.46
C ARG A 300 -9.46 -13.67 1.14
N PHE A 301 -8.78 -14.67 1.67
CA PHE A 301 -7.36 -14.90 1.39
C PHE A 301 -7.19 -15.51 0.00
N SER A 302 -6.07 -15.25 -0.68
CA SER A 302 -5.79 -15.77 -2.02
C SER A 302 -4.97 -17.07 -1.94
N PRO A 303 -5.54 -18.26 -2.24
CA PRO A 303 -4.80 -19.52 -2.17
C PRO A 303 -3.57 -19.59 -3.08
N GLN A 304 -3.64 -18.90 -4.23
CA GLN A 304 -2.55 -18.86 -5.21
C GLN A 304 -1.33 -18.07 -4.70
N LYS A 305 -1.56 -17.06 -3.85
CA LYS A 305 -0.50 -16.24 -3.25
C LYS A 305 -0.02 -16.81 -1.92
N THR A 306 -0.84 -17.58 -1.23
CA THR A 306 -0.46 -18.21 0.03
C THR A 306 0.52 -19.36 -0.20
N CYS A 307 1.60 -19.40 0.58
CA CYS A 307 2.59 -20.47 0.53
C CYS A 307 3.06 -20.83 1.94
N MET A 308 3.71 -21.98 2.07
CA MET A 308 4.33 -22.43 3.32
C MET A 308 5.85 -22.53 3.15
N LEU A 309 6.59 -22.12 4.18
CA LEU A 309 8.03 -22.31 4.28
C LEU A 309 8.33 -23.31 5.40
N PRO A 310 8.66 -24.58 5.10
CA PRO A 310 9.04 -25.54 6.11
C PRO A 310 10.39 -25.17 6.75
N ILE A 311 10.38 -24.84 8.04
CA ILE A 311 11.59 -24.50 8.79
C ILE A 311 11.96 -25.67 9.70
N THR A 312 13.14 -26.27 9.48
CA THR A 312 13.66 -27.31 10.36
C THR A 312 15.16 -27.23 10.58
N TYR A 313 15.58 -27.62 11.77
CA TYR A 313 16.98 -27.87 12.04
C TYR A 313 17.44 -29.12 11.26
N ARG A 314 18.51 -28.99 10.47
CA ARG A 314 19.05 -30.04 9.57
C ARG A 314 18.10 -30.52 8.45
N ARG A 315 17.17 -29.67 7.95
CA ARG A 315 16.33 -29.94 6.76
C ARG A 315 15.55 -31.26 6.84
N ARG A 316 15.03 -31.61 8.03
CA ARG A 316 14.26 -32.84 8.25
C ARG A 316 12.87 -32.83 7.61
N LEU A 317 12.32 -31.66 7.30
CA LEU A 317 11.10 -31.56 6.49
C LEU A 317 11.51 -31.37 5.03
N SER A 318 10.99 -32.25 4.16
CA SER A 318 11.23 -32.21 2.73
C SER A 318 10.30 -31.23 2.04
N LEU A 319 10.80 -30.51 1.04
CA LEU A 319 9.92 -29.77 0.13
C LEU A 319 9.11 -30.72 -0.78
N ALA A 320 9.57 -31.96 -0.96
CA ALA A 320 8.88 -32.98 -1.75
C ALA A 320 7.74 -33.66 -0.98
N ASP A 321 7.74 -33.56 0.36
CA ASP A 321 6.69 -34.11 1.23
C ASP A 321 6.43 -33.14 2.40
N PRO A 322 5.74 -32.02 2.15
CA PRO A 322 5.50 -31.00 3.16
C PRO A 322 4.25 -31.30 4.01
N PRO A 323 4.15 -30.75 5.23
CA PRO A 323 2.96 -30.90 6.07
C PRO A 323 1.68 -30.46 5.33
N VAL A 324 0.67 -31.32 5.30
CA VAL A 324 -0.58 -31.04 4.57
C VAL A 324 -1.44 -30.02 5.34
N VAL A 325 -1.48 -28.80 4.81
CA VAL A 325 -2.32 -27.69 5.28
C VAL A 325 -3.03 -27.09 4.06
N ASN A 326 -4.34 -26.82 4.22
CA ASN A 326 -5.19 -26.31 3.15
C ASN A 326 -5.74 -24.93 3.51
N LEU A 327 -6.05 -24.13 2.49
CA LEU A 327 -6.84 -22.90 2.57
C LEU A 327 -7.98 -22.99 1.55
N TYR A 328 -9.21 -22.90 2.04
CA TYR A 328 -10.44 -23.10 1.26
C TYR A 328 -10.43 -24.42 0.47
N GLY A 329 -9.89 -25.48 1.08
CA GLY A 329 -9.74 -26.80 0.46
C GLY A 329 -8.59 -26.94 -0.53
N GLN A 330 -7.84 -25.88 -0.84
CA GLN A 330 -6.66 -25.95 -1.71
C GLN A 330 -5.38 -26.14 -0.88
N PRO A 331 -4.50 -27.10 -1.23
CA PRO A 331 -3.27 -27.34 -0.48
C PRO A 331 -2.26 -26.20 -0.66
N PHE A 332 -1.56 -25.87 0.42
CA PHE A 332 -0.47 -24.89 0.36
C PHE A 332 0.69 -25.39 -0.48
N ARG A 333 1.21 -24.50 -1.33
CA ARG A 333 2.48 -24.71 -2.01
C ARG A 333 3.64 -24.54 -1.01
N ALA A 334 4.43 -25.57 -0.80
CA ALA A 334 5.69 -25.46 -0.09
C ALA A 334 6.75 -24.76 -0.95
N VAL A 335 7.48 -23.82 -0.35
CA VAL A 335 8.57 -23.08 -1.01
C VAL A 335 9.84 -23.19 -0.17
N GLY A 336 11.00 -23.21 -0.83
CA GLY A 336 12.31 -23.20 -0.14
C GLY A 336 12.72 -21.81 0.34
N GLU A 337 12.15 -20.77 -0.27
CA GLU A 337 12.37 -19.36 0.04
C GLU A 337 11.03 -18.61 -0.02
N MET A 338 10.81 -17.69 0.92
CA MET A 338 9.61 -16.87 1.00
C MET A 338 9.99 -15.42 1.32
N LYS A 339 9.39 -14.45 0.61
CA LYS A 339 9.55 -13.02 0.93
C LYS A 339 8.41 -12.56 1.83
N TYR A 340 8.74 -11.89 2.93
CA TYR A 340 7.77 -11.31 3.86
C TYR A 340 8.28 -9.94 4.33
N LEU A 341 7.49 -8.89 4.15
CA LEU A 341 7.82 -7.49 4.49
C LEU A 341 9.22 -7.07 3.99
N GLY A 342 9.54 -7.37 2.73
CA GLY A 342 10.83 -7.00 2.12
C GLY A 342 12.00 -7.95 2.40
N VAL A 343 11.88 -8.85 3.38
CA VAL A 343 12.95 -9.79 3.77
C VAL A 343 12.72 -11.15 3.14
N ILE A 344 13.78 -11.77 2.58
CA ILE A 344 13.71 -13.12 2.00
C ILE A 344 14.18 -14.14 3.04
N TRP A 345 13.30 -15.05 3.40
CA TRP A 345 13.50 -16.11 4.39
C TRP A 345 13.71 -17.44 3.67
N ASP A 346 14.72 -18.21 4.06
CA ASP A 346 14.93 -19.60 3.62
C ASP A 346 14.63 -20.60 4.75
N GLY A 347 14.40 -21.86 4.40
CA GLY A 347 14.07 -22.90 5.39
C GLY A 347 15.16 -23.20 6.42
N GLY A 348 16.41 -22.77 6.15
CA GLY A 348 17.53 -22.82 7.08
C GLY A 348 17.71 -21.55 7.92
N LEU A 349 16.87 -20.54 7.69
CA LEU A 349 16.96 -19.20 8.28
C LEU A 349 18.36 -18.61 8.17
N THR A 350 19.01 -18.80 7.03
CA THR A 350 20.38 -18.31 6.76
C THR A 350 20.39 -16.93 6.11
N PHE A 351 19.24 -16.48 5.58
CA PHE A 351 19.03 -15.24 4.84
C PHE A 351 19.97 -15.05 3.64
N HIS A 352 20.64 -16.11 3.19
CA HIS A 352 21.60 -16.04 2.07
C HIS A 352 20.95 -15.53 0.78
N ALA A 353 19.72 -15.96 0.52
CA ALA A 353 18.94 -15.49 -0.63
C ALA A 353 18.67 -13.99 -0.54
N HIS A 354 18.36 -13.48 0.66
CA HIS A 354 18.17 -12.04 0.89
C HIS A 354 19.45 -11.27 0.62
N PHE A 355 20.58 -11.66 1.22
CA PHE A 355 21.85 -10.95 1.04
C PHE A 355 22.32 -10.96 -0.41
N LYS A 356 22.14 -12.07 -1.13
CA LYS A 356 22.44 -12.13 -2.57
C LYS A 356 21.57 -11.16 -3.38
N ASP A 357 20.27 -11.13 -3.11
CA ASP A 357 19.33 -10.23 -3.77
C ASP A 357 19.67 -8.75 -3.50
N ARG A 358 19.99 -8.41 -2.24
CA ARG A 358 20.44 -7.06 -1.86
C ARG A 358 21.76 -6.66 -2.51
N LYS A 359 22.72 -7.58 -2.58
CA LYS A 359 24.01 -7.33 -3.25
C LYS A 359 23.80 -6.99 -4.72
N VAL A 360 22.99 -7.77 -5.45
CA VAL A 360 22.68 -7.51 -6.87
C VAL A 360 22.02 -6.13 -7.06
N ALA A 361 21.09 -5.77 -6.16
CA ALA A 361 20.46 -4.46 -6.18
C ALA A 361 21.49 -3.33 -5.96
N ILE A 362 22.38 -3.47 -4.98
CA ILE A 362 23.44 -2.49 -4.67
C ILE A 362 24.46 -2.38 -5.80
N ASP A 363 24.88 -3.50 -6.41
CA ASP A 363 25.83 -3.50 -7.53
C ASP A 363 25.21 -2.78 -8.74
N THR A 364 23.92 -3.03 -9.01
CA THR A 364 23.17 -2.35 -10.08
C THR A 364 23.04 -0.85 -9.82
N LEU A 365 22.77 -0.45 -8.59
CA LEU A 365 22.69 0.96 -8.18
C LEU A 365 24.05 1.65 -8.32
N SER A 366 25.11 1.03 -7.81
CA SER A 366 26.48 1.53 -7.89
C SER A 366 26.93 1.73 -9.33
N TYR A 367 26.65 0.76 -10.21
CA TYR A 367 26.94 0.88 -11.64
C TYR A 367 26.18 2.03 -12.31
N ARG A 368 24.89 2.19 -12.00
CA ARG A 368 24.05 3.26 -12.56
C ARG A 368 24.42 4.65 -12.05
N LEU A 369 24.91 4.75 -10.81
CA LEU A 369 25.39 6.01 -10.24
C LEU A 369 26.72 6.44 -10.87
N ALA A 370 27.62 5.49 -11.11
CA ALA A 370 28.91 5.73 -11.76
C ALA A 370 28.80 6.20 -13.23
N LEU A 371 27.66 5.93 -13.90
CA LEU A 371 27.37 6.41 -15.26
C LEU A 371 26.74 7.81 -15.31
N THR A 372 26.40 8.39 -14.16
CA THR A 372 25.79 9.74 -14.04
C THR A 372 26.78 10.80 -13.56
N VAL A 373 28.05 10.43 -13.35
CA VAL A 373 29.20 11.33 -13.17
C VAL A 373 30.01 11.32 -14.45
#